data_AF-A0A957HIQ4-F1
#
_entry.id   AF-A0A957HIQ4-F1
#
_cell.length_a   1.000
_cell.length_b   1.000
_cell.length_c   1.000
_cell.angle_alpha   90.00
_cell.angle_beta   90.00
_cell.angle_gamma   90.00
#
_symmetry.space_group_name_H-M   'P 1'
#
loop_
_entity.id
_entity.type
_entity.pdbx_description
1 polymer ?
#
loop_
_entity_poly.entity_id
_entity_poly.type
_entity_poly.pdbx_seq_one_letter_code
_entity_poly.pdbx_strand_id
1 'polypeptide(L)'
;MNNQSVIRYGGIAAILGTLLIFGADAVPVLLPIGILLTAVFYYALYKSTGSSTLGLAAIGSTVVGSLGLFFIGMDPSILFNIFLALGFTLPALLGGLVANGKVSFPRISALIGMMGGVLGIANAIVNISGGGDWTNLTNPMLKLLSDLTYYPATLLVVIWLVWLGVHFLRGKTAVLQSA
;
A
#
# COMPACT_ATOMS: atom_id res chain seq x y z
N MET A 1 14.23 9.92 -19.15
CA MET A 1 13.89 10.48 -17.82
C MET A 1 15.02 10.10 -16.87
N ASN A 2 15.57 11.04 -16.08
CA ASN A 2 16.62 10.72 -15.11
C ASN A 2 16.03 9.81 -14.01
N ASN A 3 16.65 8.65 -13.74
CA ASN A 3 16.20 7.70 -12.70
C ASN A 3 16.05 8.38 -11.33
N GLN A 4 16.88 9.38 -11.05
CA GLN A 4 16.82 10.14 -9.81
C GLN A 4 15.53 10.96 -9.68
N SER A 5 15.02 11.51 -10.78
CA SER A 5 13.74 12.24 -10.79
C SER A 5 12.57 11.30 -10.51
N VAL A 6 12.57 10.11 -11.11
CA VAL A 6 11.52 9.09 -10.88
C VAL A 6 11.44 8.70 -9.41
N ILE A 7 12.59 8.44 -8.79
CA ILE A 7 12.67 8.07 -7.37
C ILE A 7 12.12 9.20 -6.49
N ARG A 8 12.51 10.46 -6.75
CA ARG A 8 12.01 11.61 -5.99
C ARG A 8 10.50 11.78 -6.13
N TYR A 9 9.96 11.68 -7.34
CA TYR A 9 8.51 11.76 -7.55
C TYR A 9 7.77 10.61 -6.88
N GLY A 10 8.32 9.39 -6.90
CA GLY A 10 7.79 8.27 -6.14
C GLY A 10 7.74 8.55 -4.64
N GLY A 11 8.79 9.16 -4.08
CA GLY A 11 8.82 9.53 -2.67
C GLY A 11 7.78 10.58 -2.28
N ILE A 12 7.60 11.60 -3.11
CA ILE A 12 6.55 12.62 -2.93
C ILE A 12 5.16 11.96 -3.02
N ALA A 13 4.96 11.10 -4.02
CA ALA A 13 3.69 10.43 -4.24
C ALA A 13 3.30 9.50 -3.08
N ALA A 14 4.26 8.82 -2.45
CA ALA A 14 4.00 8.03 -1.25
C ALA A 14 3.45 8.90 -0.11
N ILE A 15 4.11 10.03 0.18
CA ILE A 15 3.71 10.93 1.29
C ILE A 15 2.36 11.58 1.00
N LEU A 16 2.18 12.16 -0.19
CA LEU A 16 0.92 12.77 -0.58
C LEU A 16 -0.21 11.74 -0.65
N GLY A 17 0.05 10.55 -1.21
CA GLY A 17 -0.92 9.46 -1.27
C GLY A 17 -1.40 9.05 0.12
N THR A 18 -0.49 8.89 1.08
CA THR A 18 -0.83 8.64 2.48
C THR A 18 -1.71 9.74 3.06
N LEU A 19 -1.35 11.01 2.87
CA LEU A 19 -2.14 12.14 3.37
C LEU A 19 -3.57 12.15 2.80
N LEU A 20 -3.73 11.85 1.51
CA LEU A 20 -5.05 11.78 0.87
C LEU A 20 -5.88 10.59 1.35
N ILE A 21 -5.25 9.43 1.58
CA ILE A 21 -5.93 8.25 2.12
C ILE A 21 -6.54 8.56 3.50
N PHE A 22 -5.81 9.24 4.38
CA PHE A 22 -6.37 9.65 5.68
C PHE A 22 -7.34 10.82 5.57
N GLY A 23 -7.14 11.73 4.62
CA GLY A 23 -8.09 12.80 4.32
C GLY A 23 -9.43 12.30 3.76
N ALA A 24 -9.51 11.03 3.35
CA ALA A 24 -10.73 10.43 2.82
C ALA A 24 -11.87 10.33 3.83
N ASP A 25 -11.57 10.37 5.13
CA ASP A 25 -12.58 10.44 6.19
C ASP A 25 -13.45 11.71 6.04
N ALA A 26 -12.83 12.83 5.63
CA ALA A 26 -13.55 14.08 5.36
C ALA A 26 -14.08 14.16 3.92
N VAL A 27 -13.31 13.65 2.95
CA VAL A 27 -13.64 13.74 1.52
C VAL A 27 -13.40 12.38 0.86
N PRO A 28 -14.42 11.50 0.77
CA PRO A 28 -14.20 10.09 0.44
C PRO A 28 -13.56 9.79 -0.92
N VAL A 29 -13.76 10.66 -1.93
CA VAL A 29 -13.10 10.53 -3.25
C VAL A 29 -11.56 10.63 -3.17
N LEU A 30 -11.02 11.16 -2.07
CA LEU A 30 -9.58 11.20 -1.84
C LEU A 30 -8.96 9.82 -1.61
N LEU A 31 -9.74 8.81 -1.19
CA LEU A 31 -9.23 7.46 -0.97
C LEU A 31 -8.65 6.85 -2.26
N PRO A 32 -9.43 6.67 -3.34
CA PRO A 32 -8.90 6.09 -4.57
C PRO A 32 -7.85 6.99 -5.26
N ILE A 33 -7.92 8.31 -5.10
CA ILE A 33 -6.87 9.23 -5.58
C ILE A 33 -5.55 9.01 -4.82
N GLY A 34 -5.62 8.90 -3.49
CA GLY A 34 -4.47 8.65 -2.64
C GLY A 34 -3.82 7.30 -2.95
N ILE A 35 -4.63 6.27 -3.17
CA ILE A 35 -4.13 4.95 -3.58
C ILE A 35 -3.51 5.00 -5.00
N LEU A 36 -4.09 5.74 -5.96
CA LEU A 36 -3.44 5.94 -7.26
C LEU A 36 -2.07 6.62 -7.15
N LEU A 37 -1.89 7.56 -6.22
CA LEU A 37 -0.58 8.15 -5.96
C LEU A 37 0.43 7.14 -5.42
N THR A 38 0.00 6.16 -4.60
CA THR A 38 0.91 5.09 -4.16
C THR A 38 1.35 4.20 -5.33
N ALA A 39 0.57 4.09 -6.42
CA ALA A 39 1.00 3.38 -7.63
C ALA A 39 2.25 4.01 -8.26
N VAL A 40 2.38 5.34 -8.20
CA VAL A 40 3.58 6.06 -8.65
C VAL A 40 4.79 5.72 -7.78
N PHE A 41 4.58 5.57 -6.47
CA PHE A 41 5.62 5.08 -5.57
C PHE A 41 6.04 3.65 -5.92
N TYR A 42 5.10 2.73 -6.15
CA TYR A 42 5.43 1.35 -6.56
C TYR A 42 6.12 1.30 -7.92
N TYR A 43 5.80 2.22 -8.84
CA TYR A 43 6.53 2.37 -10.10
C TYR A 43 7.98 2.80 -9.89
N ALA A 44 8.22 3.77 -9.01
CA ALA A 44 9.56 4.18 -8.64
C ALA A 44 10.33 3.03 -7.95
N LEU A 45 9.67 2.26 -7.08
CA LEU A 45 10.22 1.07 -6.45
C LEU A 45 10.64 0.04 -7.50
N TYR A 46 9.73 -0.33 -8.41
CA TYR A 46 9.98 -1.24 -9.53
C TYR A 46 11.20 -0.83 -10.37
N LYS A 47 11.30 0.45 -10.73
CA LYS A 47 12.46 0.98 -11.48
C LYS A 47 13.74 0.93 -10.65
N SER A 48 13.69 1.27 -9.37
CA SER A 48 14.86 1.27 -8.49
C SER A 48 15.44 -0.13 -8.22
N THR A 49 14.61 -1.17 -8.28
CA THR A 49 15.02 -2.55 -8.01
C THR A 49 15.39 -3.37 -9.24
N GLY A 50 15.44 -2.76 -10.43
CA GLY A 50 15.82 -3.44 -11.68
C GLY A 50 14.68 -4.18 -12.37
N SER A 51 13.44 -3.69 -12.25
CA SER A 51 12.26 -4.18 -12.97
C SER A 51 11.90 -5.64 -12.65
N SER A 52 11.18 -5.88 -11.56
CA SER A 52 10.72 -7.21 -11.14
C SER A 52 9.23 -7.46 -11.44
N THR A 53 8.86 -8.72 -11.67
CA THR A 53 7.44 -9.12 -11.86
C THR A 53 6.58 -8.76 -10.66
N LEU A 54 7.12 -8.89 -9.44
CA LEU A 54 6.44 -8.51 -8.20
C LEU A 54 6.20 -7.00 -8.12
N GLY A 55 7.16 -6.18 -8.57
CA GLY A 55 7.01 -4.73 -8.62
C GLY A 55 5.95 -4.31 -9.64
N LEU A 56 5.90 -4.98 -10.80
CA LEU A 56 4.84 -4.75 -11.79
C LEU A 56 3.47 -5.17 -11.24
N ALA A 57 3.39 -6.30 -10.54
CA ALA A 57 2.17 -6.76 -9.90
C ALA A 57 1.67 -5.79 -8.82
N ALA A 58 2.56 -5.21 -8.02
CA ALA A 58 2.21 -4.19 -7.02
C ALA A 58 1.57 -2.96 -7.68
N ILE A 59 2.15 -2.48 -8.79
CA ILE A 59 1.57 -1.35 -9.55
C ILE A 59 0.20 -1.73 -10.10
N GLY A 60 0.11 -2.87 -10.77
CA GLY A 60 -1.12 -3.35 -11.38
C GLY A 60 -2.25 -3.51 -10.36
N SER A 61 -1.97 -4.15 -9.21
CA SER A 61 -2.99 -4.32 -8.17
C SER A 61 -3.39 -2.98 -7.55
N THR A 62 -2.45 -2.05 -7.35
CA THR A 62 -2.76 -0.70 -6.86
C THR A 62 -3.72 0.03 -7.80
N VAL A 63 -3.45 0.01 -9.11
CA VAL A 63 -4.28 0.67 -10.13
C VAL A 63 -5.66 0.01 -10.21
N VAL A 64 -5.72 -1.32 -10.31
CA VAL A 64 -6.99 -2.06 -10.38
C VAL A 64 -7.82 -1.84 -9.12
N GLY A 65 -7.19 -1.89 -7.94
CA GLY A 65 -7.80 -1.60 -6.65
C GLY A 65 -8.41 -0.20 -6.62
N SER A 66 -7.61 0.81 -6.98
CA SER A 66 -8.07 2.21 -6.98
C SER A 66 -9.21 2.45 -7.95
N LEU A 67 -9.15 1.88 -9.16
CA LEU A 67 -10.22 1.98 -10.14
C LEU A 67 -11.51 1.35 -9.61
N GLY A 68 -11.45 0.15 -9.04
CA GLY A 68 -12.62 -0.48 -8.44
C GLY A 68 -13.26 0.40 -7.35
N LEU A 69 -12.44 1.03 -6.50
CA LEU A 69 -12.92 1.95 -5.47
C LEU A 69 -13.60 3.22 -6.02
N PHE A 70 -13.30 3.66 -7.25
CA PHE A 70 -14.05 4.76 -7.89
C PHE A 70 -15.46 4.36 -8.32
N PHE A 71 -15.67 3.09 -8.66
CA PHE A 71 -16.92 2.60 -9.25
C PHE A 71 -17.85 1.91 -8.23
N ILE A 72 -17.38 1.71 -7.00
CA ILE A 72 -18.15 1.01 -5.96
C ILE A 72 -18.55 2.02 -4.89
N GLY A 73 -19.85 2.03 -4.56
CA GLY A 73 -20.36 2.82 -3.44
C GLY A 73 -19.59 2.51 -2.16
N MET A 74 -19.25 3.55 -1.40
CA MET A 74 -18.28 3.48 -0.30
C MET A 74 -18.85 2.87 0.99
N ASP A 75 -20.11 2.45 0.96
CA ASP A 75 -20.72 1.68 2.05
C ASP A 75 -20.25 0.23 1.99
N PRO A 76 -20.08 -0.41 3.17
CA PRO A 76 -19.20 -1.54 3.26
C PRO A 76 -19.84 -2.75 2.56
N SER A 77 -19.30 -3.03 1.37
CA SER A 77 -19.62 -4.15 0.53
C SER A 77 -18.42 -5.09 0.45
N ILE A 78 -18.67 -6.35 0.12
CA ILE A 78 -17.61 -7.35 -0.14
C ILE A 78 -16.62 -6.81 -1.18
N LEU A 79 -17.13 -6.12 -2.21
CA LEU A 79 -16.30 -5.55 -3.27
C LEU A 79 -15.37 -4.45 -2.72
N PHE A 80 -15.86 -3.54 -1.88
CA PHE A 80 -15.02 -2.51 -1.25
C PHE A 80 -13.80 -3.11 -0.54
N ASN A 81 -14.01 -4.16 0.28
CA ASN A 81 -12.92 -4.84 0.99
C ASN A 81 -11.90 -5.48 0.03
N ILE A 82 -12.38 -6.10 -1.06
CA ILE A 82 -11.51 -6.69 -2.10
C ILE A 82 -10.65 -5.60 -2.75
N PHE A 83 -11.26 -4.49 -3.19
CA PHE A 83 -10.53 -3.44 -3.89
C PHE A 83 -9.61 -2.65 -2.96
N LEU A 84 -9.96 -2.48 -1.69
CA LEU A 84 -9.06 -1.93 -0.68
C LEU A 84 -7.85 -2.86 -0.47
N ALA A 85 -8.07 -4.18 -0.40
CA ALA A 85 -6.97 -5.13 -0.29
C ALA A 85 -6.06 -5.12 -1.52
N LEU A 86 -6.64 -5.14 -2.72
CA LEU A 86 -5.90 -5.07 -3.99
C LEU A 86 -5.15 -3.74 -4.15
N GLY A 87 -5.78 -2.64 -3.73
CA GLY A 87 -5.30 -1.28 -3.89
C GLY A 87 -4.24 -0.88 -2.88
N PHE A 88 -4.31 -1.40 -1.66
CA PHE A 88 -3.52 -0.85 -0.55
C PHE A 88 -2.65 -1.88 0.16
N THR A 89 -3.17 -3.06 0.49
CA THR A 89 -2.46 -4.03 1.35
C THR A 89 -1.61 -5.01 0.53
N LEU A 90 -2.16 -5.56 -0.57
CA LEU A 90 -1.44 -6.44 -1.48
C LEU A 90 -0.21 -5.76 -2.12
N PRO A 91 -0.28 -4.51 -2.61
CA PRO A 91 0.89 -3.82 -3.12
C PRO A 91 1.98 -3.64 -2.07
N ALA A 92 1.62 -3.43 -0.81
CA ALA A 92 2.60 -3.31 0.29
C ALA A 92 3.31 -4.64 0.55
N LEU A 93 2.58 -5.77 0.51
CA LEU A 93 3.17 -7.10 0.58
C LEU A 93 4.16 -7.33 -0.57
N LEU A 94 3.72 -7.07 -1.81
CA LEU A 94 4.53 -7.25 -3.01
C LEU A 94 5.75 -6.32 -3.01
N GLY A 95 5.56 -5.06 -2.64
CA GLY A 95 6.64 -4.08 -2.50
C GLY A 95 7.64 -4.44 -1.41
N GLY A 96 7.19 -4.97 -0.28
CA GLY A 96 8.04 -5.51 0.77
C GLY A 96 8.89 -6.69 0.29
N LEU A 97 8.29 -7.63 -0.46
CA LEU A 97 8.99 -8.74 -1.09
C LEU A 97 10.02 -8.27 -2.12
N VAL A 98 9.71 -7.24 -2.91
CA VAL A 98 10.63 -6.62 -3.88
C VAL A 98 11.83 -5.98 -3.19
N ALA A 99 11.62 -5.35 -2.04
CA ALA A 99 12.68 -4.74 -1.25
C ALA A 99 13.54 -5.77 -0.48
N ASN A 100 13.07 -7.02 -0.34
CA ASN A 100 13.77 -8.04 0.42
C ASN A 100 15.13 -8.41 -0.22
N GLY A 101 16.18 -8.42 0.60
CA GLY A 101 17.55 -8.73 0.15
C GLY A 101 18.21 -7.66 -0.73
N LYS A 102 17.58 -6.50 -0.95
CA LYS A 102 18.17 -5.41 -1.74
C LYS A 102 19.04 -4.49 -0.87
N VAL A 103 20.30 -4.34 -1.25
CA VAL A 103 21.30 -3.51 -0.54
C VAL A 103 20.91 -2.03 -0.47
N SER A 104 20.14 -1.56 -1.46
CA SER A 104 19.68 -0.17 -1.54
C SER A 104 18.53 0.17 -0.57
N PHE A 105 18.00 -0.81 0.16
CA PHE A 105 16.88 -0.64 1.08
C PHE A 105 17.27 -0.98 2.53
N PRO A 106 16.69 -0.30 3.53
CA PRO A 106 16.84 -0.70 4.92
C PRO A 106 16.35 -2.13 5.14
N ARG A 107 17.11 -2.98 5.83
CA ARG A 107 16.77 -4.41 6.04
C ARG A 107 15.37 -4.62 6.63
N ILE A 108 14.99 -3.75 7.56
CA ILE A 108 13.69 -3.84 8.27
C ILE A 108 12.52 -3.44 7.35
N SER A 109 12.76 -2.66 6.29
CA SER A 109 11.68 -2.19 5.40
C SER A 109 10.93 -3.33 4.74
N ALA A 110 11.62 -4.36 4.27
CA ALA A 110 10.97 -5.53 3.68
C ALA A 110 10.01 -6.20 4.67
N LEU A 111 10.44 -6.37 5.93
CA LEU A 111 9.63 -6.98 6.98
C LEU A 111 8.37 -6.17 7.28
N ILE A 112 8.49 -4.86 7.44
CA ILE A 112 7.34 -3.99 7.75
C ILE A 112 6.31 -4.05 6.61
N GLY A 113 6.74 -3.93 5.35
CA GLY A 113 5.85 -3.97 4.19
C GLY A 113 5.14 -5.33 4.06
N MET A 114 5.88 -6.43 4.23
CA MET A 114 5.30 -7.78 4.22
C MET A 114 4.31 -8.00 5.36
N MET A 115 4.64 -7.64 6.59
CA MET A 115 3.74 -7.82 7.73
C MET A 115 2.47 -6.97 7.60
N GLY A 116 2.61 -5.70 7.20
CA GLY A 116 1.47 -4.82 6.97
C GLY A 116 0.55 -5.38 5.88
N GLY A 117 1.12 -5.88 4.78
CA GLY A 117 0.34 -6.49 3.71
C GLY A 117 -0.34 -7.81 4.11
N VAL A 118 0.36 -8.71 4.82
CA VAL A 118 -0.22 -9.98 5.31
C VAL A 118 -1.38 -9.73 6.27
N LEU A 119 -1.19 -8.84 7.26
CA LEU A 119 -2.25 -8.48 8.21
C LEU A 119 -3.43 -7.83 7.48
N GLY A 120 -3.17 -6.98 6.49
CA GLY A 120 -4.22 -6.33 5.71
C GLY A 120 -5.03 -7.31 4.85
N ILE A 121 -4.38 -8.33 4.28
CA ILE A 121 -5.07 -9.41 3.57
C ILE A 121 -5.89 -10.26 4.55
N ALA A 122 -5.33 -10.59 5.72
CA ALA A 122 -6.05 -11.32 6.77
C ALA A 122 -7.31 -10.56 7.21
N ASN A 123 -7.21 -9.24 7.41
CA ASN A 123 -8.36 -8.39 7.71
C ASN A 123 -9.43 -8.44 6.61
N ALA A 124 -9.02 -8.33 5.35
CA ALA A 124 -9.96 -8.41 4.23
C ALA A 124 -10.71 -9.75 4.20
N ILE A 125 -10.02 -10.86 4.47
CA ILE A 125 -10.64 -12.19 4.57
C ILE A 125 -11.67 -12.20 5.72
N VAL A 126 -11.30 -11.73 6.92
CA VAL A 126 -12.20 -11.66 8.08
C VAL A 126 -13.46 -10.85 7.76
N ASN A 127 -13.31 -9.69 7.14
CA ASN A 127 -14.43 -8.83 6.78
C ASN A 127 -15.34 -9.48 5.74
N ILE A 128 -14.78 -10.12 4.72
CA ILE A 128 -15.56 -10.84 3.70
C ILE A 128 -16.30 -12.03 4.33
N SER A 129 -15.65 -12.81 5.20
CA SER A 129 -16.27 -13.91 5.93
C SER A 129 -17.40 -13.47 6.85
N GLY A 130 -17.35 -12.23 7.34
CA GLY A 130 -18.38 -11.61 8.18
C GLY A 130 -19.53 -10.94 7.43
N GLY A 131 -19.58 -11.05 6.09
CA GLY A 131 -20.65 -10.47 5.26
C GLY A 131 -20.30 -9.14 4.59
N GLY A 132 -19.07 -8.64 4.76
CA GLY A 132 -18.55 -7.45 4.07
C GLY A 132 -18.74 -6.13 4.83
N ASP A 133 -19.64 -6.08 5.81
CA ASP A 133 -19.80 -4.92 6.69
C ASP A 133 -18.82 -4.98 7.85
N TRP A 134 -17.66 -4.36 7.67
CA TRP A 134 -16.61 -4.30 8.70
C TRP A 134 -17.02 -3.49 9.93
N THR A 135 -17.99 -2.58 9.80
CA THR A 135 -18.49 -1.75 10.91
C THR A 135 -19.51 -2.49 11.77
N ASN A 136 -20.27 -3.41 11.17
CA ASN A 136 -21.33 -4.18 11.82
C ASN A 136 -21.12 -5.70 11.76
N LEU A 137 -19.91 -6.16 12.08
CA LEU A 137 -19.67 -7.59 12.28
C LEU A 137 -20.43 -8.11 13.51
N THR A 138 -21.46 -8.94 13.28
CA THR A 138 -22.33 -9.48 14.34
C THR A 138 -21.60 -10.46 15.28
N ASN A 139 -20.56 -11.13 14.78
CA ASN A 139 -19.76 -12.06 15.58
C ASN A 139 -18.63 -11.30 16.32
N PRO A 140 -18.60 -11.32 17.66
CA PRO A 140 -17.62 -10.56 18.44
C PRO A 140 -16.17 -11.02 18.23
N MET A 141 -15.95 -12.30 17.90
CA MET A 141 -14.61 -12.81 17.58
C MET A 141 -14.14 -12.31 16.21
N LEU A 142 -15.03 -12.28 15.21
CA LEU A 142 -14.69 -11.71 13.89
C LEU A 142 -14.41 -10.21 13.98
N LYS A 143 -15.20 -9.49 14.79
CA LYS A 143 -14.94 -8.06 15.06
C LYS A 143 -13.58 -7.82 15.70
N LEU A 144 -13.26 -8.57 16.75
CA LEU A 144 -11.95 -8.49 17.41
C LEU A 144 -10.80 -8.80 16.44
N LEU A 145 -10.92 -9.86 15.63
CA LEU A 145 -9.90 -10.20 14.64
C LEU A 145 -9.76 -9.13 13.56
N SER A 146 -10.87 -8.52 13.12
CA SER A 146 -10.82 -7.41 12.18
C SER A 146 -10.08 -6.22 12.79
N ASP A 147 -10.43 -5.79 14.00
CA ASP A 147 -9.75 -4.67 14.65
C ASP A 147 -8.24 -4.95 14.86
N LEU A 148 -7.89 -6.15 15.32
CA LEU A 148 -6.50 -6.56 15.56
C LEU A 148 -5.67 -6.70 14.28
N THR A 149 -6.30 -6.85 13.12
CA THR A 149 -5.60 -6.96 11.84
C THR A 149 -5.62 -5.63 11.08
N TYR A 150 -6.74 -4.92 11.07
CA TYR A 150 -6.94 -3.65 10.36
C TYR A 150 -6.03 -2.53 10.85
N TYR A 151 -6.08 -2.17 12.14
CA TYR A 151 -5.31 -1.04 12.65
C TYR A 151 -3.80 -1.27 12.55
N PRO A 152 -3.26 -2.45 12.96
CA PRO A 152 -1.84 -2.71 12.82
C PRO A 152 -1.40 -2.82 11.36
N ALA A 153 -2.21 -3.43 10.47
CA ALA A 153 -1.90 -3.49 9.04
C ALA A 153 -1.77 -2.08 8.45
N THR A 154 -2.80 -1.25 8.65
CA THR A 154 -2.85 0.11 8.13
C THR A 154 -1.68 0.93 8.64
N LEU A 155 -1.40 0.86 9.95
CA LEU A 155 -0.27 1.55 10.56
C LEU A 155 1.08 1.11 9.97
N LEU A 156 1.31 -0.19 9.83
CA LEU A 156 2.54 -0.73 9.26
C LEU A 156 2.73 -0.32 7.79
N VAL A 157 1.68 -0.42 6.97
CA VAL A 157 1.72 -0.02 5.55
C VAL A 157 2.01 1.49 5.44
N VAL A 158 1.38 2.32 6.27
CA VAL A 158 1.58 3.77 6.28
C VAL A 158 2.98 4.13 6.71
N ILE A 159 3.46 3.57 7.83
CA ILE A 159 4.85 3.76 8.28
C ILE A 159 5.81 3.36 7.17
N TRP A 160 5.56 2.24 6.51
CA TRP A 160 6.39 1.75 5.42
C TRP A 160 6.42 2.71 4.23
N LEU A 161 5.26 3.16 3.75
CA LEU A 161 5.13 4.11 2.62
C LEU A 161 5.81 5.43 2.93
N VAL A 162 5.54 6.04 4.09
CA VAL A 162 6.13 7.31 4.48
C VAL A 162 7.65 7.17 4.67
N TRP A 163 8.10 6.12 5.34
CA TRP A 163 9.52 5.92 5.59
C TRP A 163 10.32 5.68 4.30
N LEU A 164 9.84 4.82 3.41
CA LEU A 164 10.47 4.61 2.11
C LEU A 164 10.34 5.84 1.21
N GLY A 165 9.24 6.58 1.30
CA GLY A 165 9.07 7.85 0.60
C GLY A 165 10.15 8.87 1.00
N VAL A 166 10.40 9.02 2.31
CA VAL A 166 11.51 9.84 2.82
C VAL A 166 12.86 9.29 2.36
N HIS A 167 13.05 7.97 2.34
CA HIS A 167 14.28 7.36 1.84
C HIS A 167 14.55 7.69 0.37
N PHE A 168 13.50 7.67 -0.45
CA PHE A 168 13.55 8.01 -1.88
C PHE A 168 13.87 9.50 -2.10
N LEU A 169 13.27 10.38 -1.30
CA LEU A 169 13.55 11.82 -1.33
C LEU A 169 15.01 12.14 -0.98
N ARG A 170 15.59 11.41 -0.02
CA ARG A 170 16.99 11.58 0.42
C ARG A 170 18.02 11.08 -0.59
N GLY A 171 17.61 10.41 -1.66
CA GLY A 171 18.50 10.02 -2.77
C GLY A 171 19.56 8.97 -2.43
N LYS A 172 19.54 8.37 -1.23
CA LYS A 172 20.52 7.35 -0.82
C LYS A 172 20.47 6.07 -1.67
N THR A 173 19.33 5.79 -2.31
CA THR A 173 19.14 4.71 -3.29
C THR A 173 19.82 4.99 -4.64
N ALA A 174 20.02 6.26 -5.02
CA ALA A 174 20.60 6.64 -6.31
C ALA A 174 22.14 6.56 -6.32
N VAL A 175 22.79 6.75 -5.17
CA VAL A 175 24.27 6.71 -5.05
C VAL A 175 24.83 5.30 -5.29
N LEU A 176 24.05 4.26 -5.01
CA LEU A 176 24.44 2.86 -5.21
C LEU A 176 24.24 2.33 -6.64
N GLN A 177 23.60 3.09 -7.54
CA GLN A 177 23.47 2.73 -8.96
C GLN A 177 24.59 3.34 -9.83
N SER A 178 25.41 4.21 -9.25
CA SER A 178 26.51 4.93 -9.92
C SER A 178 27.91 4.48 -9.49
N ALA A 179 28.01 3.41 -8.70
CA ALA A 179 29.26 2.76 -8.30
C ALA A 179 29.26 1.32 -8.82
#